data_AF-A0A380N224-F1
#
_entry.id   AF-A0A380N224-F1
#
_cell.length_a   1.000
_cell.length_b   1.000
_cell.length_c   1.000
_cell.angle_alpha   90.00
_cell.angle_beta   90.00
_cell.angle_gamma   90.00
#
_symmetry.space_group_name_H-M   'P 1'
#
loop_
_entity.id
_entity.type
_entity.pdbx_description
1 polymer ?
#
loop_
_entity_poly.entity_id
_entity_poly.type
_entity_poly.pdbx_seq_one_letter_code
_entity_poly.pdbx_strand_id
1 'polypeptide(L)'
;MNITLKINSANGTIETVKINTVGTDAVRVQAHSNVNYELVNDLTQVAPENIMVARSGNDLHIAFESSEISQPDLIIEDYYNEAGDNLLIGLHENGNYYAYVPESGQQLDAVVKLADQVSAGQVLGTQEFITSPVWAFNPGWLIGLLAVAGIAAAAGGSGGGDNNKPASPPPPRRRITALINPTLAPMPTTM
;
A
#
# COMPACT_ATOMS: atom_id res chain seq x y z
N MET A 1 -8.11 -0.49 -15.44
CA MET A 1 -8.32 -1.75 -14.69
C MET A 1 -9.58 -1.59 -13.85
N ASN A 2 -10.31 -2.68 -13.57
CA ASN A 2 -11.46 -2.64 -12.66
C ASN A 2 -11.14 -3.47 -11.42
N ILE A 3 -11.24 -2.83 -10.26
CA ILE A 3 -11.01 -3.44 -8.95
C ILE A 3 -12.31 -3.41 -8.16
N THR A 4 -12.63 -4.50 -7.49
CA THR A 4 -13.64 -4.55 -6.45
C THR A 4 -12.96 -4.52 -5.08
N LEU A 5 -13.35 -3.55 -4.25
CA LEU A 5 -13.05 -3.55 -2.82
C LEU A 5 -14.17 -4.28 -2.08
N LYS A 6 -13.83 -5.31 -1.30
CA LYS A 6 -14.76 -5.92 -0.33
C LYS A 6 -14.31 -5.58 1.08
N ILE A 7 -15.25 -5.19 1.92
CA ILE A 7 -14.99 -4.93 3.35
C ILE A 7 -15.51 -6.13 4.14
N ASN A 8 -14.60 -6.90 4.71
CA ASN A 8 -14.89 -8.19 5.33
C ASN A 8 -14.79 -8.10 6.85
N SER A 9 -15.90 -8.37 7.53
CA SER A 9 -15.97 -8.51 9.00
C SER A 9 -15.98 -9.97 9.41
N ALA A 10 -15.95 -10.24 10.72
CA ALA A 10 -16.14 -11.59 11.28
C ALA A 10 -17.45 -12.27 10.83
N ASN A 11 -18.45 -11.48 10.42
CA ASN A 11 -19.76 -11.97 9.98
C ASN A 11 -19.90 -12.07 8.45
N GLY A 12 -18.82 -11.82 7.70
CA GLY A 12 -18.80 -11.80 6.24
C GLY A 12 -18.60 -10.40 5.64
N THR A 13 -18.75 -10.30 4.32
CA THR A 13 -18.63 -9.04 3.57
C THR A 13 -19.77 -8.10 3.91
N ILE A 14 -19.46 -6.93 4.45
CA ILE A 14 -20.43 -5.90 4.84
C ILE A 14 -20.60 -4.82 3.76
N GLU A 15 -19.63 -4.66 2.88
CA GLU A 15 -19.67 -3.68 1.79
C GLU A 15 -18.87 -4.16 0.58
N THR A 16 -19.30 -3.77 -0.61
CA THR A 16 -18.61 -4.05 -1.88
C THR A 16 -18.66 -2.83 -2.76
N VAL A 17 -17.50 -2.32 -3.15
CA VAL A 17 -17.35 -1.09 -3.92
C VAL A 17 -16.57 -1.37 -5.20
N LYS A 18 -17.06 -0.88 -6.33
CA LYS A 18 -16.38 -1.00 -7.63
C LYS A 18 -15.54 0.23 -7.91
N ILE A 19 -14.30 0.02 -8.32
CA ILE A 19 -13.34 1.05 -8.69
C ILE A 19 -12.93 0.84 -10.14
N ASN A 20 -13.04 1.91 -10.94
CA ASN A 20 -12.53 1.94 -12.30
C ASN A 20 -11.31 2.87 -12.35
N THR A 21 -10.12 2.30 -12.58
CA THR A 21 -8.83 3.02 -12.54
C THR A 21 -8.55 3.88 -13.77
N VAL A 22 -9.52 4.05 -14.67
CA VAL A 22 -9.41 4.92 -15.87
C VAL A 22 -9.99 6.31 -15.59
N GLY A 23 -10.68 6.50 -14.46
CA GLY A 23 -11.23 7.80 -14.05
C GLY A 23 -10.16 8.74 -13.48
N THR A 24 -10.48 10.05 -13.42
CA THR A 24 -9.61 11.05 -12.79
C THR A 24 -9.89 11.24 -11.30
N ASP A 25 -11.07 10.81 -10.83
CA ASP A 25 -11.52 10.99 -9.47
C ASP A 25 -11.41 9.69 -8.70
N ALA A 26 -10.77 9.75 -7.52
CA ALA A 26 -10.67 8.62 -6.62
C ALA A 26 -12.05 8.20 -6.11
N VAL A 27 -12.30 6.89 -6.05
CA VAL A 27 -13.43 6.35 -5.31
C VAL A 27 -13.15 6.51 -3.81
N ARG A 28 -14.13 7.01 -3.06
CA ARG A 28 -14.02 7.28 -1.63
C ARG A 28 -14.92 6.34 -0.84
N VAL A 29 -14.39 5.77 0.24
CA VAL A 29 -15.10 4.84 1.13
C VAL A 29 -14.75 5.16 2.58
N GLN A 30 -15.74 5.18 3.47
CA GLN A 30 -15.49 5.38 4.89
C GLN A 30 -14.83 4.15 5.49
N ALA A 31 -13.83 4.33 6.35
CA ALA A 31 -13.26 3.23 7.10
C ALA A 31 -14.28 2.62 8.08
N HIS A 32 -14.19 1.30 8.24
CA HIS A 32 -14.83 0.54 9.30
C HIS A 32 -13.75 -0.02 10.24
N SER A 33 -14.08 -0.27 11.50
CA SER A 33 -13.21 -0.96 12.46
C SER A 33 -13.42 -2.48 12.43
N ASN A 34 -12.37 -3.23 12.75
CA ASN A 34 -12.38 -4.69 12.86
C ASN A 34 -12.75 -5.38 11.54
N VAL A 35 -12.20 -4.90 10.42
CA VAL A 35 -12.44 -5.42 9.08
C VAL A 35 -11.17 -5.58 8.29
N ASN A 36 -11.16 -6.51 7.33
CA ASN A 36 -10.14 -6.55 6.30
C ASN A 36 -10.70 -6.01 4.98
N TYR A 37 -9.89 -5.18 4.32
CA TYR A 37 -10.15 -4.61 3.00
C TYR A 37 -9.55 -5.55 1.96
N GLU A 38 -10.38 -6.32 1.27
CA GLU A 38 -9.98 -7.25 0.22
C GLU A 38 -10.05 -6.56 -1.14
N LEU A 39 -8.92 -6.53 -1.85
CA LEU A 39 -8.83 -6.07 -3.24
C LEU A 39 -8.99 -7.26 -4.18
N VAL A 40 -9.84 -7.11 -5.21
CA VAL A 40 -10.08 -8.14 -6.22
C VAL A 40 -10.04 -7.50 -7.60
N ASN A 41 -9.20 -8.00 -8.50
CA ASN A 41 -9.26 -7.63 -9.91
C ASN A 41 -10.45 -8.35 -10.57
N ASP A 42 -11.36 -7.58 -11.15
CA ASP A 42 -12.61 -8.12 -11.70
C ASP A 42 -12.37 -9.10 -12.87
N LEU A 43 -11.26 -8.95 -13.61
CA LEU A 43 -10.94 -9.79 -14.75
C LEU A 43 -10.31 -11.13 -14.32
N THR A 44 -9.31 -11.08 -13.44
CA THR A 44 -8.52 -12.25 -13.06
C THR A 44 -9.06 -12.96 -11.82
N GLN A 45 -9.93 -12.30 -11.05
CA GLN A 45 -10.46 -12.75 -9.75
C GLN A 45 -9.38 -12.96 -8.67
N VAL A 46 -8.15 -12.52 -8.91
CA VAL A 46 -7.07 -12.42 -7.92
C VAL A 46 -6.80 -10.94 -7.63
N ALA A 47 -6.08 -10.62 -6.57
CA ALA A 47 -5.77 -9.25 -6.23
C ALA A 47 -4.63 -8.68 -7.11
N PRO A 48 -4.52 -7.35 -7.29
CA PRO A 48 -3.33 -6.73 -7.86
C PRO A 48 -2.07 -7.13 -7.11
N GLU A 49 -0.97 -7.38 -7.81
CA GLU A 49 0.28 -7.83 -7.16
C GLU A 49 1.03 -6.66 -6.53
N ASN A 50 1.04 -5.51 -7.20
CA ASN A 50 1.72 -4.30 -6.74
C ASN A 50 0.74 -3.13 -6.61
N ILE A 51 0.89 -2.37 -5.53
CA ILE A 51 0.14 -1.12 -5.31
C ILE A 51 1.05 -0.06 -4.72
N MET A 52 0.69 1.20 -4.92
CA MET A 52 1.26 2.32 -4.18
C MET A 52 0.26 2.81 -3.15
N VAL A 53 0.73 3.07 -1.94
CA VAL A 53 -0.10 3.65 -0.88
C VAL A 53 0.52 4.93 -0.35
N ALA A 54 -0.30 5.82 0.18
CA ALA A 54 0.14 6.99 0.92
C ALA A 54 -0.85 7.34 2.03
N ARG A 55 -0.34 7.90 3.13
CA ARG A 55 -1.18 8.51 4.15
C ARG A 55 -1.34 10.00 3.86
N SER A 56 -2.58 10.49 3.93
CA SER A 56 -2.89 11.92 3.91
C SER A 56 -3.81 12.27 5.07
N GLY A 57 -3.28 12.88 6.12
CA GLY A 57 -4.02 13.13 7.35
C GLY A 57 -4.43 11.80 8.01
N ASN A 58 -5.73 11.50 8.03
CA ASN A 58 -6.24 10.22 8.53
C ASN A 58 -6.65 9.25 7.42
N ASP A 59 -6.49 9.64 6.16
CA ASP A 59 -6.93 8.86 5.02
C ASP A 59 -5.81 7.98 4.49
N LEU A 60 -6.18 6.80 4.01
CA LEU A 60 -5.32 5.93 3.22
C LEU A 60 -5.64 6.10 1.74
N HIS A 61 -4.67 6.59 0.99
CA HIS A 61 -4.72 6.72 -0.46
C HIS A 61 -4.07 5.48 -1.10
N ILE A 62 -4.70 4.94 -2.14
CA ILE A 62 -4.25 3.74 -2.86
C ILE A 62 -4.29 4.03 -4.35
N ALA A 63 -3.15 3.84 -5.01
CA ALA A 63 -3.05 3.79 -6.47
C ALA A 63 -2.71 2.34 -6.87
N PHE A 64 -3.49 1.81 -7.80
CA PHE A 64 -3.29 0.49 -8.36
C PHE A 64 -2.32 0.55 -9.55
N GLU A 65 -2.06 -0.60 -10.16
CA GLU A 65 -1.15 -0.73 -11.30
C GLU A 65 -1.49 0.28 -12.42
N SER A 66 -0.47 1.01 -12.89
CA SER A 66 -0.55 2.08 -13.91
C SER A 66 -1.16 3.42 -13.45
N SER A 67 -1.49 3.58 -12.17
CA SER A 67 -1.92 4.86 -11.59
C SER A 67 -0.81 5.49 -10.73
N GLU A 68 -0.78 6.81 -10.66
CA GLU A 68 0.18 7.57 -9.85
C GLU A 68 -0.40 7.85 -8.46
N ILE A 69 0.41 7.75 -7.39
CA ILE A 69 -0.09 7.97 -6.02
C ILE A 69 -0.55 9.41 -5.75
N SER A 70 -0.14 10.37 -6.58
CA SER A 70 -0.66 11.75 -6.57
C SER A 70 -2.08 11.88 -7.12
N GLN A 71 -2.56 10.84 -7.81
CA GLN A 71 -3.90 10.70 -8.37
C GLN A 71 -4.44 9.31 -7.99
N PRO A 72 -4.73 9.07 -6.69
CA PRO A 72 -5.11 7.74 -6.22
C PRO A 72 -6.42 7.27 -6.87
N ASP A 73 -6.58 5.96 -7.02
CA ASP A 73 -7.81 5.35 -7.52
C ASP A 73 -8.84 5.14 -6.40
N LEU A 74 -8.35 4.90 -5.18
CA LEU A 74 -9.15 4.60 -4.00
C LEU A 74 -8.64 5.41 -2.80
N ILE A 75 -9.56 6.00 -2.05
CA ILE A 75 -9.32 6.65 -0.77
C ILE A 75 -10.21 5.98 0.27
N ILE A 76 -9.59 5.44 1.31
CA ILE A 76 -10.28 4.96 2.51
C ILE A 76 -10.16 6.07 3.56
N GLU A 77 -11.28 6.77 3.77
CA GLU A 77 -11.37 7.94 4.62
C GLU A 77 -11.32 7.53 6.10
N ASP A 78 -10.60 8.31 6.92
CA ASP A 78 -10.40 8.06 8.35
C ASP A 78 -9.76 6.70 8.72
N TYR A 79 -9.09 6.03 7.77
CA TYR A 79 -8.42 4.75 7.97
C TYR A 79 -7.51 4.71 9.22
N TYR A 80 -6.80 5.80 9.52
CA TYR A 80 -5.87 5.88 10.65
C TYR A 80 -6.51 6.36 11.97
N ASN A 81 -7.80 6.70 11.97
CA ASN A 81 -8.57 6.98 13.19
C ASN A 81 -9.17 5.71 13.79
N GLU A 82 -9.44 4.70 12.96
CA GLU A 82 -9.95 3.42 13.39
C GLU A 82 -8.87 2.62 14.15
N ALA A 83 -9.27 1.94 15.23
CA ALA A 83 -8.35 1.10 16.00
C ALA A 83 -7.76 0.01 15.09
N GLY A 84 -6.45 -0.22 15.22
CA GLY A 84 -5.59 -0.87 14.24
C GLY A 84 -5.75 -2.38 14.03
N ASP A 85 -6.99 -2.86 13.91
CA ASP A 85 -7.34 -4.25 13.59
C ASP A 85 -7.82 -4.42 12.14
N ASN A 86 -7.25 -3.63 11.23
CA ASN A 86 -7.59 -3.63 9.81
C ASN A 86 -6.39 -4.00 8.93
N LEU A 87 -6.56 -4.92 7.97
CA LEU A 87 -5.55 -5.21 6.94
C LEU A 87 -6.07 -4.91 5.54
N LEU A 88 -5.15 -4.52 4.66
CA LEU A 88 -5.34 -4.61 3.22
C LEU A 88 -4.86 -5.99 2.76
N ILE A 89 -5.73 -6.73 2.09
CA ILE A 89 -5.50 -8.13 1.72
C ILE A 89 -5.97 -8.43 0.29
N GLY A 90 -5.62 -9.61 -0.21
CA GLY A 90 -6.02 -10.07 -1.53
C GLY A 90 -5.88 -11.59 -1.71
N LEU A 91 -6.64 -12.16 -2.65
CA LEU A 91 -6.46 -13.54 -3.11
C LEU A 91 -5.30 -13.61 -4.08
N HIS A 92 -4.32 -14.47 -3.83
CA HIS A 92 -3.22 -14.74 -4.76
C HIS A 92 -3.59 -15.87 -5.73
N GLU A 93 -2.87 -15.98 -6.85
CA GLU A 93 -3.09 -17.03 -7.88
C GLU A 93 -2.97 -18.48 -7.37
N ASN A 94 -2.41 -18.68 -6.17
CA ASN A 94 -2.30 -19.99 -5.54
C ASN A 94 -3.54 -20.36 -4.70
N GLY A 95 -4.56 -19.49 -4.66
CA GLY A 95 -5.81 -19.71 -3.94
C GLY A 95 -5.79 -19.30 -2.46
N ASN A 96 -4.68 -18.78 -1.95
CA ASN A 96 -4.56 -18.31 -0.58
C ASN A 96 -4.73 -16.78 -0.48
N TYR A 97 -5.20 -16.32 0.68
CA TYR A 97 -5.29 -14.90 1.00
C TYR A 97 -3.99 -14.41 1.66
N TYR A 98 -3.54 -13.23 1.25
CA TYR A 98 -2.34 -12.59 1.79
C TYR A 98 -2.59 -11.12 2.09
N ALA A 99 -1.84 -10.59 3.06
CA ALA A 99 -1.76 -9.16 3.30
C ALA A 99 -0.80 -8.50 2.32
N TYR A 100 -1.07 -7.24 2.00
CA TYR A 100 -0.07 -6.38 1.36
C TYR A 100 1.03 -6.02 2.35
N VAL A 101 2.28 -6.17 1.92
CA VAL A 101 3.47 -5.88 2.72
C VAL A 101 4.37 -4.88 1.99
N PRO A 102 5.17 -4.05 2.70
CA PRO A 102 6.04 -3.07 2.07
C PRO A 102 7.11 -3.71 1.21
N GLU A 103 7.27 -3.22 -0.01
CA GLU A 103 8.38 -3.59 -0.89
C GLU A 103 9.74 -3.30 -0.26
N SER A 104 9.80 -2.27 0.60
CA SER A 104 11.03 -1.88 1.31
C SER A 104 11.43 -2.85 2.42
N GLY A 105 10.54 -3.75 2.84
CA GLY A 105 10.72 -4.59 4.03
C GLY A 105 10.74 -3.82 5.36
N GLN A 106 10.48 -2.51 5.37
CA GLN A 106 10.48 -1.70 6.59
C GLN A 106 9.09 -1.65 7.22
N GLN A 107 9.00 -1.91 8.53
CA GLN A 107 7.72 -1.89 9.24
C GLN A 107 7.01 -0.54 9.21
N LEU A 108 7.76 0.57 9.17
CA LEU A 108 7.19 1.92 9.11
C LEU A 108 6.54 2.23 7.77
N ASP A 109 6.84 1.45 6.74
CA ASP A 109 6.25 1.60 5.40
C ASP A 109 5.00 0.72 5.23
N ALA A 110 4.60 -0.05 6.26
CA ALA A 110 3.38 -0.85 6.24
C ALA A 110 2.14 0.04 6.23
N VAL A 111 1.11 -0.37 5.48
CA VAL A 111 -0.16 0.36 5.34
C VAL A 111 -0.68 0.89 6.67
N VAL A 112 -0.74 0.05 7.70
CA VAL A 112 -1.26 0.41 9.04
C VAL A 112 -0.33 1.32 9.87
N LYS A 113 0.93 1.51 9.45
CA LYS A 113 1.97 2.25 10.20
C LYS A 113 2.51 3.50 9.51
N LEU A 114 2.04 3.82 8.30
CA LEU A 114 2.53 4.98 7.57
C LEU A 114 2.42 6.26 8.41
N ALA A 115 3.53 7.00 8.43
CA ALA A 115 3.51 8.38 8.91
C ALA A 115 2.78 9.26 7.90
N ASP A 116 2.24 10.39 8.36
CA ASP A 116 1.54 11.33 7.49
C ASP A 116 2.46 11.81 6.35
N GLN A 117 1.87 11.95 5.16
CA GLN A 117 2.55 12.34 3.91
C GLN A 117 3.65 11.37 3.45
N VAL A 118 3.69 10.15 3.99
CA VAL A 118 4.60 9.10 3.51
C VAL A 118 3.87 8.19 2.53
N SER A 119 4.51 7.94 1.40
CA SER A 119 4.10 6.93 0.41
C SER A 119 5.03 5.73 0.42
N ALA A 120 4.50 4.55 0.17
CA ALA A 120 5.28 3.31 0.05
C ALA A 120 4.68 2.36 -1.00
N GLY A 121 5.54 1.66 -1.73
CA GLY A 121 5.14 0.53 -2.56
C GLY A 121 4.83 -0.68 -1.69
N GLN A 122 3.78 -1.41 -2.03
CA GLN A 122 3.39 -2.66 -1.38
C GLN A 122 3.24 -3.76 -2.43
N VAL A 123 3.59 -4.97 -2.00
CA VAL A 123 3.37 -6.21 -2.76
C VAL A 123 2.39 -7.10 -2.01
N LEU A 124 1.57 -7.83 -2.74
CA LEU A 124 0.81 -8.93 -2.16
C LEU A 124 1.80 -9.98 -1.64
N GLY A 125 1.72 -10.31 -0.36
CA GLY A 125 2.61 -11.30 0.24
C GLY A 125 2.46 -12.69 -0.41
N THR A 126 3.45 -13.55 -0.21
CA THR A 126 3.45 -14.93 -0.74
C THR A 126 3.65 -16.00 0.33
N GLN A 127 3.98 -15.59 1.56
CA GLN A 127 4.13 -16.48 2.70
C GLN A 127 2.82 -16.59 3.47
N GLU A 128 2.30 -17.81 3.62
CA GLU A 128 0.98 -18.05 4.23
C GLU A 128 0.96 -17.50 5.66
N PHE A 129 0.21 -16.41 5.88
CA PHE A 129 0.07 -15.79 7.19
C PHE A 129 -1.39 -15.53 7.58
N ILE A 130 -2.27 -15.34 6.60
CA ILE A 130 -3.72 -15.35 6.84
C ILE A 130 -4.16 -16.82 6.83
N THR A 131 -3.97 -17.52 7.94
CA THR A 131 -4.69 -18.79 8.14
C THR A 131 -6.16 -18.42 8.25
N SER A 132 -6.95 -18.83 7.26
CA SER A 132 -8.39 -18.62 7.20
C SER A 132 -9.00 -18.74 8.60
N PRO A 133 -9.70 -17.70 9.06
CA PRO A 133 -10.60 -16.89 8.23
C PRO A 133 -10.06 -15.53 7.75
N VAL A 134 -10.50 -15.12 6.54
CA VAL A 134 -10.17 -13.84 5.86
C VAL A 134 -10.50 -12.59 6.68
N TRP A 135 -11.32 -12.73 7.72
CA TRP A 135 -11.69 -11.67 8.65
C TRP A 135 -10.78 -11.57 9.88
N ALA A 136 -9.93 -12.56 10.13
CA ALA A 136 -9.03 -12.55 11.28
C ALA A 136 -7.90 -11.54 11.04
N PHE A 137 -7.87 -10.48 11.84
CA PHE A 137 -6.70 -9.63 11.96
C PHE A 137 -5.61 -10.42 12.69
N ASN A 138 -4.47 -10.67 12.05
CA ASN A 138 -3.40 -11.40 12.75
C ASN A 138 -2.02 -10.83 12.43
N PRO A 139 -1.50 -9.95 13.30
CA PRO A 139 -0.10 -9.61 13.21
C PRO A 139 0.69 -9.85 14.51
N GLY A 140 1.81 -10.59 14.40
CA GLY A 140 2.93 -10.56 15.36
C GLY A 140 4.23 -9.91 14.85
N TRP A 141 4.29 -8.59 14.69
CA TRP A 141 3.28 -7.98 13.83
C TRP A 141 3.57 -8.65 12.47
N LEU A 142 2.76 -9.45 11.78
CA LEU A 142 3.08 -10.14 10.50
C LEU A 142 4.59 -10.49 10.23
N ILE A 143 5.07 -11.53 10.92
CA ILE A 143 6.41 -11.69 11.52
C ILE A 143 7.59 -11.34 10.61
N GLY A 144 8.14 -10.14 10.82
CA GLY A 144 9.35 -9.62 10.19
C GLY A 144 9.21 -9.19 8.73
N LEU A 145 7.98 -8.86 8.30
CA LEU A 145 7.63 -8.51 6.91
C LEU A 145 8.22 -9.49 5.88
N LEU A 146 8.16 -10.77 6.24
CA LEU A 146 8.49 -11.92 5.38
C LEU A 146 9.93 -11.87 4.79
N ALA A 147 10.91 -11.46 5.61
CA ALA A 147 12.36 -11.61 5.43
C ALA A 147 12.92 -11.40 4.00
N VAL A 148 12.83 -10.15 3.52
CA VAL A 148 13.46 -9.63 2.28
C VAL A 148 12.97 -10.31 1.01
N ALA A 149 11.79 -9.92 0.50
CA ALA A 149 11.33 -10.12 -0.89
C ALA A 149 12.09 -11.22 -1.66
N GLY A 150 11.89 -12.48 -1.32
CA GLY A 150 12.60 -13.58 -1.96
C GLY A 150 12.26 -13.57 -3.45
N ILE A 151 13.23 -13.18 -4.29
CA ILE A 151 13.16 -13.15 -5.75
C ILE A 151 12.48 -11.89 -6.33
N ALA A 152 13.11 -10.71 -6.19
CA ALA A 152 13.10 -9.81 -7.35
C ALA A 152 13.95 -10.48 -8.45
N ALA A 153 13.29 -11.13 -9.42
CA ALA A 153 13.89 -11.71 -10.63
C ALA A 153 14.77 -12.97 -10.47
N ALA A 154 14.16 -14.15 -10.44
CA ALA A 154 14.75 -15.36 -11.01
C ALA A 154 14.62 -15.25 -12.53
N ALA A 155 15.27 -14.23 -13.11
CA ALA A 155 15.37 -14.03 -14.53
C ALA A 155 16.82 -13.65 -14.85
N GLY A 156 17.70 -14.67 -14.84
CA GLY A 156 18.93 -14.67 -15.62
C GLY A 156 20.24 -14.89 -14.87
N GLY A 157 20.77 -16.11 -14.96
CA GLY A 157 22.22 -16.30 -15.11
C GLY A 157 23.00 -16.91 -13.94
N SER A 158 23.22 -18.22 -14.05
CA SER A 158 24.35 -19.03 -13.56
C SER A 158 25.56 -18.30 -12.93
N GLY A 159 26.01 -18.76 -11.75
CA GLY A 159 27.37 -18.48 -11.26
C GLY A 159 27.55 -18.74 -9.77
N GLY A 160 28.24 -19.84 -9.42
CA GLY A 160 28.65 -20.12 -8.04
C GLY A 160 29.77 -19.22 -7.55
N GLY A 161 29.91 -19.10 -6.23
CA GLY A 161 31.07 -18.51 -5.57
C GLY A 161 30.73 -17.81 -4.26
N ASP A 162 31.27 -18.34 -3.16
CA ASP A 162 31.36 -17.69 -1.86
C ASP A 162 31.86 -16.23 -1.99
N ASN A 163 31.35 -15.32 -1.13
CA ASN A 163 32.13 -14.34 -0.35
C ASN A 163 31.24 -13.24 0.26
N ASN A 164 31.45 -13.00 1.56
CA ASN A 164 30.98 -11.84 2.33
C ASN A 164 31.12 -10.51 1.55
N LYS A 165 30.01 -9.79 1.35
CA LYS A 165 30.03 -8.34 1.07
C LYS A 165 28.95 -7.61 1.91
N PRO A 166 29.23 -6.39 2.40
CA PRO A 166 28.25 -5.59 3.14
C PRO A 166 27.13 -5.12 2.21
N ALA A 167 25.92 -5.01 2.75
CA ALA A 167 24.76 -4.46 2.05
C ALA A 167 25.06 -3.07 1.46
N SER A 168 24.64 -2.85 0.21
CA SER A 168 24.70 -1.52 -0.40
C SER A 168 23.76 -0.54 0.32
N PRO A 169 24.14 0.74 0.48
CA PRO A 169 23.32 1.71 1.18
C PRO A 169 22.00 1.97 0.43
N PRO A 170 20.92 2.27 1.14
CA PRO A 170 19.62 2.58 0.53
C PRO A 170 19.74 3.78 -0.42
N PRO A 171 18.86 3.88 -1.44
CA PRO A 171 18.84 5.03 -2.34
C PRO A 171 18.61 6.33 -1.56
N PRO A 172 19.24 7.44 -1.97
CA PRO A 172 19.12 8.71 -1.25
C PRO A 172 17.66 9.17 -1.23
N ARG A 173 17.13 9.47 -0.04
CA ARG A 173 15.84 10.17 0.12
C ARG A 173 15.89 11.45 -0.72
N ARG A 174 15.00 11.59 -1.71
CA ARG A 174 14.76 12.89 -2.35
C ARG A 174 14.10 13.80 -1.31
N ARG A 175 14.89 14.64 -0.67
CA ARG A 175 14.37 15.79 0.08
C ARG A 175 13.72 16.72 -0.94
N ILE A 176 12.39 16.81 -0.93
CA ILE A 176 11.69 17.89 -1.61
C ILE A 176 11.99 19.14 -0.79
N THR A 177 13.02 19.89 -1.19
CA THR A 177 13.18 21.26 -0.72
C THR A 177 12.04 22.05 -1.37
N ALA A 178 11.03 22.43 -0.59
CA ALA A 178 10.06 23.42 -1.01
C ALA A 178 10.84 24.64 -1.53
N LEU A 179 10.69 24.93 -2.84
CA LEU A 179 11.18 26.17 -3.43
C LEU A 179 10.38 27.31 -2.80
N ILE A 180 10.87 27.85 -1.70
CA ILE A 180 10.52 29.17 -1.21
C ILE A 180 10.91 30.16 -2.31
N ASN A 181 9.93 30.58 -3.10
CA ASN A 181 10.09 31.64 -4.07
C ASN A 181 10.18 32.99 -3.35
N PRO A 182 10.97 33.95 -3.87
CA PRO A 182 11.57 35.01 -3.09
C PRO A 182 10.65 36.21 -2.83
N THR A 183 10.91 36.82 -1.68
CA THR A 183 10.67 38.19 -1.23
C THR A 183 10.01 39.16 -2.23
N LEU A 184 8.83 39.68 -1.84
CA LEU A 184 8.18 40.84 -2.46
C LEU A 184 9.09 42.08 -2.40
N ALA A 185 9.34 42.72 -3.54
CA ALA A 185 9.93 44.06 -3.59
C ALA A 185 8.90 45.10 -3.13
N PRO A 186 9.29 46.16 -2.37
CA PRO A 186 8.36 47.23 -2.01
C PRO A 186 8.03 48.10 -3.23
N MET A 187 6.76 48.53 -3.31
CA MET A 187 6.27 49.45 -4.34
C MET A 187 6.88 50.86 -4.17
N PRO A 188 7.08 51.62 -5.25
CA PRO A 188 7.52 53.00 -5.15
C PRO A 188 6.41 53.92 -4.62
N THR A 189 6.71 54.68 -3.58
CA THR A 189 5.87 55.79 -3.11
C THR A 189 5.91 56.92 -4.14
N THR A 190 4.77 57.33 -4.67
CA THR A 190 4.67 58.56 -5.48
C THR A 190 4.37 59.73 -4.55
N MET A 191 5.07 60.85 -4.74
CA MET A 191 4.83 62.14 -4.08
C MET A 191 3.56 62.82 -4.61
#